data_AF-A0A831NKG7-F1
#
_entry.id   AF-A0A831NKG7-F1
#
_cell.length_a   1.000
_cell.length_b   1.000
_cell.length_c   1.000
_cell.angle_alpha   90.00
_cell.angle_beta   90.00
_cell.angle_gamma   90.00
#
_symmetry.space_group_name_H-M   'P 1'
#
loop_
_entity.id
_entity.type
_entity.pdbx_description
1 polymer ?
#
loop_
_entity_poly.entity_id
_entity_poly.type
_entity_poly.pdbx_seq_one_letter_code
_entity_poly.pdbx_strand_id
1 'polypeptide(L)' 'MSSTKIINVLKDDKFEEILNLFKQASAKEVIFIVPKKAKAFSRPENFATLSQEANENGKSISLLSSNP' A
#
# COMPACT_ATOMS: atom_id res chain seq x y z
N MET A 1 -14.26 -5.81 15.06
CA MET A 1 -14.49 -4.53 14.35
C MET A 1 -13.68 -4.56 13.06
N SER A 2 -14.29 -4.31 11.90
CA SER A 2 -13.54 -4.19 10.64
C SER A 2 -12.70 -2.92 10.70
N SER A 3 -11.42 -3.08 11.04
CA SER A 3 -10.46 -1.98 11.03
C SER A 3 -9.92 -1.83 9.62
N THR A 4 -10.10 -0.65 9.04
CA THR A 4 -9.45 -0.23 7.80
C THR A 4 -8.26 0.65 8.16
N LYS A 5 -7.08 0.37 7.60
CA LYS A 5 -5.89 1.21 7.76
C LYS A 5 -5.68 2.03 6.51
N ILE A 6 -5.56 3.34 6.66
CA ILE A 6 -5.17 4.24 5.58
C ILE A 6 -3.67 4.51 5.71
N ILE A 7 -2.92 4.28 4.63
CA ILE A 7 -1.50 4.59 4.52
C ILE A 7 -1.35 5.69 3.47
N ASN A 8 -1.00 6.89 3.93
CA ASN A 8 -0.65 8.00 3.05
C ASN A 8 0.78 7.82 2.57
N VAL A 9 0.95 7.72 1.27
CA VAL A 9 2.25 7.60 0.63
C VAL A 9 2.70 8.99 0.22
N LEU A 10 3.92 9.36 0.57
CA LEU A 10 4.53 10.60 0.11
C LEU A 10 5.33 10.38 -1.16
N LYS A 11 5.64 11.47 -1.86
CA LYS A 11 6.33 11.44 -3.16
C LYS A 11 7.68 10.69 -3.11
N ASP A 12 8.40 10.88 -2.01
CA ASP A 12 9.76 10.38 -1.81
C ASP A 12 9.84 9.18 -0.86
N ASP A 13 8.69 8.65 -0.41
CA ASP A 13 8.65 7.41 0.37
C ASP A 13 9.20 6.26 -0.45
N LYS A 14 9.96 5.39 0.21
CA LYS A 14 10.50 4.18 -0.40
C LYS A 14 9.48 3.06 -0.30
N PHE A 15 9.51 2.17 -1.30
CA PHE A 15 8.64 1.01 -1.31
C PHE A 15 8.86 0.11 -0.09
N GLU A 16 10.10 -0.11 0.35
CA GLU A 16 10.39 -0.97 1.50
C GLU A 16 9.75 -0.44 2.80
N GLU A 17 9.74 0.88 2.98
CA GLU A 17 9.14 1.54 4.15
C GLU A 17 7.63 1.33 4.16
N ILE A 18 6.98 1.51 3.01
CA ILE A 18 5.54 1.31 2.83
C ILE A 18 5.16 -0.16 3.02
N LEU A 19 5.96 -1.09 2.49
CA LEU A 19 5.76 -2.52 2.66
C LEU A 19 5.88 -2.92 4.14
N ASN A 20 6.84 -2.35 4.86
CA ASN A 20 6.99 -2.60 6.29
C ASN A 20 5.78 -2.07 7.08
N LEU A 21 5.29 -0.87 6.76
CA LEU A 21 4.05 -0.32 7.35
C LEU A 21 2.84 -1.21 7.07
N PHE A 22 2.73 -1.78 5.86
CA PHE A 22 1.67 -2.71 5.50
C PHE A 22 1.73 -4.03 6.29
N LYS A 23 2.93 -4.60 6.45
CA LYS A 23 3.15 -5.82 7.25
C LYS A 23 2.74 -5.62 8.71
N GLN A 24 3.10 -4.48 9.29
CA GLN A 24 2.78 -4.13 10.68
C GLN A 24 1.30 -3.79 10.90
N ALA A 25 0.56 -3.44 9.85
CA ALA A 25 -0.86 -3.16 9.96
C ALA A 25 -1.64 -4.43 10.33
N SER A 26 -2.38 -4.41 11.44
CA SER A 26 -3.29 -5.49 11.84
C SER A 26 -4.65 -5.44 11.14
N ALA A 27 -4.90 -4.39 10.36
CA ALA A 27 -6.13 -4.19 9.60
C ALA A 27 -6.28 -5.22 8.48
N LYS A 28 -7.50 -5.72 8.28
CA LYS A 28 -7.84 -6.61 7.15
C LYS A 28 -7.92 -5.86 5.83
N GLU A 29 -8.26 -4.58 5.87
CA GLU A 29 -8.36 -3.74 4.69
C GLU A 29 -7.33 -2.61 4.82
N VAL A 30 -6.49 -2.44 3.81
CA VAL A 30 -5.50 -1.37 3.75
C VAL A 30 -5.70 -0.55 2.49
N ILE A 31 -5.88 0.76 2.67
CA ILE A 31 -6.05 1.72 1.58
C ILE A 31 -4.79 2.56 1.49
N PHE A 32 -4.10 2.50 0.35
CA PHE A 32 -2.95 3.34 0.07
C PHE A 32 -3.41 4.58 -0.70
N ILE A 33 -3.09 5.76 -0.18
CA ILE A 33 -3.29 7.03 -0.87
C ILE A 33 -1.97 7.40 -1.52
N VAL A 34 -1.90 7.32 -2.84
CA VAL A 34 -0.67 7.42 -3.62
C VAL A 34 -0.66 8.71 -4.47
N PRO A 35 0.35 9.58 -4.35
CA PRO A 35 0.49 10.73 -5.22
C PRO A 35 0.97 10.29 -6.61
N LYS A 36 0.56 11.02 -7.66
CA LYS A 36 0.85 10.70 -9.07
C LYS A 36 2.33 10.45 -9.40
N LYS A 37 3.24 11.08 -8.65
CA LYS A 37 4.70 10.97 -8.83
C LYS A 37 5.39 10.19 -7.71
N ALA A 38 4.67 9.31 -6.99
CA ALA A 38 5.25 8.46 -5.96
C ALA A 38 6.28 7.52 -6.57
N LYS A 39 7.51 7.56 -6.06
CA LYS A 39 8.58 6.65 -6.50
C LYS A 39 8.33 5.21 -6.05
N ALA A 40 7.71 5.01 -4.89
CA ALA A 40 7.44 3.69 -4.34
C ALA A 40 6.62 2.75 -5.25
N PHE A 41 5.77 3.29 -6.12
CA PHE A 41 4.90 2.52 -7.00
C PHE A 41 5.22 2.73 -8.49
N SER A 42 6.47 3.11 -8.81
CA SER A 42 6.89 3.35 -10.19
C SER A 42 7.20 2.07 -10.98
N ARG A 43 7.30 0.92 -10.31
CA ARG A 43 7.66 -0.37 -10.93
C ARG A 43 6.53 -1.38 -10.78
N PRO A 44 6.18 -2.14 -11.84
CA PRO A 44 5.17 -3.20 -11.77
C PRO A 44 5.48 -4.26 -10.70
N GLU A 45 6.76 -4.58 -10.49
CA GLU A 45 7.20 -5.57 -9.50
C GLU A 45 6.70 -5.23 -8.08
N ASN A 46 6.69 -3.95 -7.72
CA ASN A 46 6.27 -3.49 -6.38
C ASN A 46 4.79 -3.81 -6.11
N PHE A 47 3.94 -3.73 -7.14
CA PHE A 47 2.53 -4.10 -7.00
C PHE A 47 2.35 -5.61 -6.86
N ALA A 48 3.16 -6.40 -7.57
CA ALA A 48 3.14 -7.86 -7.47
C ALA A 48 3.54 -8.31 -6.05
N THR A 49 4.63 -7.74 -5.51
CA THR A 49 5.07 -8.02 -4.13
C THR A 49 4.00 -7.63 -3.11
N LEU A 50 3.37 -6.46 -3.25
CA LEU A 50 2.34 -6.01 -2.31
C LEU A 50 1.08 -6.91 -2.38
N SER A 51 0.66 -7.29 -3.58
CA SER A 51 -0.48 -8.19 -3.81
C SER A 51 -0.22 -9.59 -3.25
N GLN A 52 0.98 -10.12 -3.45
CA GLN A 52 1.39 -11.39 -2.87
C GLN A 52 1.33 -11.34 -1.34
N GLU A 53 1.91 -10.31 -0.73
CA GLU A 53 1.89 -10.14 0.74
C GLU A 53 0.47 -10.04 1.29
N ALA A 54 -0.43 -9.35 0.58
CA ALA A 54 -1.84 -9.29 0.96
C ALA A 54 -2.51 -10.65 0.94
N ASN A 55 -2.31 -11.43 -0.12
CA ASN A 55 -2.89 -12.77 -0.24
C ASN A 55 -2.36 -13.70 0.85
N GLU A 56 -1.06 -13.67 1.13
CA GLU A 56 -0.43 -14.49 2.18
C GLU A 56 -0.97 -14.14 3.58
N ASN A 57 -1.28 -12.87 3.83
CA ASN A 57 -1.79 -12.40 5.13
C ASN A 57 -3.33 -12.28 5.19
N GLY A 58 -4.05 -12.68 4.14
CA GLY A 58 -5.51 -12.57 4.07
C GLY A 58 -6.04 -11.13 4.18
N LYS A 59 -5.26 -10.16 3.68
CA LYS A 59 -5.58 -8.73 3.66
C LYS A 59 -6.09 -8.31 2.28
N SER A 60 -6.97 -7.31 2.26
CA SER A 60 -7.41 -6.63 1.05
C SER A 60 -6.65 -5.31 0.90
N ILE A 61 -6.29 -4.96 -0.33
CA ILE A 61 -5.60 -3.72 -0.66
C ILE A 61 -6.42 -2.91 -1.64
N SER A 62 -6.56 -1.61 -1.39
CA SER A 62 -7.05 -0.63 -2.37
C SER A 62 -5.99 0.46 -2.57
N LEU A 63 -5.76 0.86 -3.82
CA LEU A 63 -4.92 2.02 -4.14
C LEU A 63 -5.81 3.15 -4.65
N LEU A 64 -5.78 4.27 -3.93
CA LEU A 64 -6.40 5.52 -4.34
C LEU A 64 -5.31 6.48 -4.79
N SER A 65 -5.34 6.85 -6.06
CA SER A 65 -4.50 7.93 -6.59
C SER A 65 -5.32 9.21 -6.63
N SER A 66 -4.75 10.33 -6.19
CA SER A 66 -5.36 11.64 -6.40
C SER A 66 -5.42 11.91 -7.92
N ASN A 67 -6.61 11.78 -8.51
CA ASN A 67 -6.89 12.17 -9.88
C ASN A 67 -8.05 13.18 -9.88
N PRO A 68 -7.99 14.29 -10.64
CA PRO A 68 -9.14 14.73 -11.40
C PRO A 68 -9.31 13.85 -12.65
#